data_AF-A0A948AJP2-F1
#
_entry.id   AF-A0A948AJP2-F1
#
_cell.length_a   1.000
_cell.length_b   1.000
_cell.length_c   1.000
_cell.angle_alpha   90.00
_cell.angle_beta   90.00
_cell.angle_gamma   90.00
#
_symmetry.space_group_name_H-M   'P 1'
#
loop_
_entity.id
_entity.type
_entity.pdbx_description
1 polymer ?
#
loop_
_entity_poly.entity_id
_entity_poly.type
_entity_poly.pdbx_seq_one_letter_code
_entity_poly.pdbx_strand_id
1 'polypeptide(L)'
;MIFKAFSQGWGGHFLGCILAFASLGLSSQVYAVDVQLSQFVDDPDPATRGGTFTYTLNAENNAADTATGVVLSLPLPATTQFVSVVGDAGCAHDGGSPGTVTCNLGSLLGSIVGGPVKSINV
;
A
#
# COMPACT_ATOMS: atom_id res chain seq x y z
N MET A 1 20.56 -17.45 -1.56
CA MET A 1 21.81 -16.67 -1.41
C MET A 1 22.00 -16.38 0.06
N ILE A 2 23.09 -16.88 0.63
CA ILE A 2 23.43 -16.74 2.05
C ILE A 2 24.24 -15.44 2.19
N PHE A 3 23.75 -14.47 2.94
CA PHE A 3 24.53 -13.28 3.29
C PHE A 3 25.29 -13.54 4.59
N LYS A 4 26.62 -13.42 4.57
CA LYS A 4 27.46 -13.42 5.77
C LYS A 4 27.30 -12.08 6.49
N ALA A 5 26.77 -12.10 7.71
CA ALA A 5 26.93 -10.99 8.64
C ALA A 5 28.38 -10.97 9.16
N PHE A 6 29.05 -9.82 9.03
CA PHE A 6 30.39 -9.62 9.59
C PHE A 6 30.25 -9.42 11.10
N SER A 7 30.62 -10.44 11.90
CA SER A 7 30.79 -10.28 13.34
C SER A 7 32.13 -9.61 13.60
N GLN A 8 32.13 -8.33 13.97
CA GLN A 8 33.33 -7.69 14.52
C GLN A 8 33.36 -7.97 16.03
N GLY A 9 34.21 -8.91 16.43
CA GLY A 9 34.48 -9.21 17.83
C GLY A 9 35.29 -8.09 18.49
N TRP A 10 34.90 -7.67 19.68
CA TRP A 10 35.67 -6.75 20.51
C TRP A 10 36.24 -7.51 21.70
N GLY A 11 37.58 -7.55 21.79
CA GLY A 11 38.32 -7.95 22.98
C GLY A 11 39.62 -7.17 23.06
N GLY A 12 39.76 -6.30 24.07
CA GLY A 12 41.05 -5.73 24.47
C GLY A 12 41.12 -4.20 24.66
N HIS A 13 40.76 -3.75 25.85
CA HIS A 13 41.21 -2.58 26.63
C HIS A 13 42.24 -1.62 25.99
N PHE A 14 41.88 -0.35 25.80
CA PHE A 14 42.77 0.79 26.09
C PHE A 14 41.97 1.98 26.63
N LEU A 15 42.54 2.57 27.69
CA LEU A 15 42.04 3.59 28.58
C LEU A 15 42.12 4.98 27.92
N GLY A 16 41.00 5.72 27.76
CA GLY A 16 41.05 7.14 27.37
C GLY A 16 39.75 7.73 26.81
N CYS A 17 39.35 8.89 27.36
CA CYS A 17 38.27 9.79 26.94
C CYS A 17 36.81 9.38 27.19
N ILE A 18 36.33 9.75 28.37
CA ILE A 18 34.96 10.23 28.59
C ILE A 18 34.77 11.45 27.67
N LEU A 19 33.86 11.36 26.70
CA LEU A 19 33.03 12.40 26.06
C LEU A 19 32.75 12.02 24.59
N ALA A 20 31.71 11.22 24.36
CA ALA A 20 30.81 11.31 23.21
C ALA A 20 29.77 10.16 23.27
N PHE A 21 28.72 10.33 24.07
CA PHE A 21 27.44 9.69 23.74
C PHE A 21 26.79 10.50 22.62
N ALA A 22 27.42 10.50 21.44
CA ALA A 22 26.70 10.77 20.20
C ALA A 22 26.32 9.40 19.66
N SER A 23 25.27 8.81 20.23
CA SER A 23 24.54 7.76 19.52
C SER A 23 23.92 8.44 18.31
N LEU A 24 24.71 8.57 17.24
CA LEU A 24 24.20 8.71 15.89
C LEU A 24 23.45 7.40 15.65
N GLY A 25 22.18 7.39 16.06
CA GLY A 25 21.22 6.45 15.54
C GLY A 25 21.21 6.69 14.05
N LEU A 26 22.03 5.92 13.33
CA LEU A 26 21.86 5.70 11.92
C LEU A 26 20.51 5.00 11.83
N SER A 27 19.45 5.80 11.74
CA SER A 27 18.15 5.31 11.34
C SER A 27 18.36 4.78 9.94
N SER A 28 18.62 3.47 9.84
CA SER A 28 18.62 2.74 8.58
C SER A 28 17.25 2.98 7.97
N GLN A 29 17.17 3.91 7.03
CA GLN A 29 15.97 4.05 6.23
C GLN A 29 15.87 2.76 5.43
N VAL A 30 14.94 1.90 5.81
CA VAL A 30 14.66 0.68 5.06
C VAL A 30 14.00 1.16 3.77
N TYR A 31 14.77 1.16 2.69
CA TYR A 31 14.27 1.37 1.33
C TYR A 31 13.39 0.16 0.98
N ALA A 32 12.08 0.35 1.05
CA ALA A 32 11.09 -0.66 0.79
C ALA A 32 9.82 -0.03 0.21
N VAL A 33 9.10 -0.82 -0.56
CA VAL A 33 7.75 -0.53 -1.05
C VAL A 33 6.80 -1.56 -0.43
N ASP A 34 5.66 -1.09 0.06
CA ASP A 34 4.62 -1.92 0.68
C ASP A 34 3.24 -1.43 0.21
N VAL A 35 2.83 -1.87 -0.97
CA VAL A 35 1.53 -1.50 -1.56
C VAL A 35 0.45 -2.38 -0.94
N GLN A 36 -0.56 -1.75 -0.35
CA GLN A 36 -1.66 -2.44 0.32
C GLN A 36 -3.01 -1.77 0.06
N LEU A 37 -4.07 -2.53 0.36
CA LEU A 37 -5.41 -1.99 0.55
C LEU A 37 -5.64 -1.83 2.06
N SER A 38 -5.62 -0.60 2.56
CA SER A 38 -5.91 -0.30 3.97
C SER A 38 -7.41 -0.33 4.28
N GLN A 39 -8.26 -0.25 3.25
CA GLN A 39 -9.70 -0.44 3.37
C GLN A 39 -10.24 -1.19 2.14
N PHE A 40 -11.15 -2.13 2.40
CA PHE A 40 -12.00 -2.75 1.40
C PHE A 40 -13.33 -3.11 2.05
N VAL A 41 -14.35 -2.28 1.83
CA VAL A 41 -15.68 -2.43 2.45
C VAL A 41 -16.77 -2.24 1.42
N ASP A 42 -17.90 -2.89 1.61
CA ASP A 42 -19.15 -2.63 0.90
C ASP A 42 -20.19 -1.96 1.80
N ASP A 43 -21.00 -1.09 1.21
CA ASP A 43 -22.15 -0.47 1.89
C ASP A 43 -23.35 -0.37 0.92
N PRO A 44 -24.57 -0.75 1.34
CA PRO A 44 -24.91 -1.34 2.64
C PRO A 44 -24.45 -2.79 2.78
N ASP A 45 -24.03 -3.17 3.99
CA ASP A 45 -23.75 -4.55 4.40
C ASP A 45 -24.75 -4.98 5.49
N PRO A 46 -25.67 -5.95 5.23
CA PRO A 46 -25.75 -6.79 4.03
C PRO A 46 -26.38 -6.08 2.82
N ALA A 47 -25.82 -6.34 1.64
CA ALA A 47 -26.38 -5.85 0.39
C ALA A 47 -27.76 -6.46 0.11
N THR A 48 -28.74 -5.60 -0.18
CA THR A 48 -30.09 -6.04 -0.53
C THR A 48 -30.09 -6.59 -1.96
N ARG A 49 -30.72 -7.75 -2.17
CA ARG A 49 -30.87 -8.35 -3.51
C ARG A 49 -31.56 -7.36 -4.47
N GLY A 50 -30.91 -7.12 -5.62
CA GLY A 50 -31.42 -6.19 -6.64
C GLY A 50 -31.26 -4.71 -6.27
N GLY A 51 -30.73 -4.40 -5.09
CA GLY A 51 -30.31 -3.05 -4.72
C GLY A 51 -28.93 -2.71 -5.27
N THR A 52 -28.57 -1.44 -5.13
CA THR A 52 -27.21 -0.95 -5.38
C THR A 52 -26.45 -0.91 -4.06
N PHE A 53 -25.17 -1.26 -4.12
CA PHE A 53 -24.21 -1.10 -3.04
C PHE A 53 -22.91 -0.58 -3.66
N THR A 54 -22.02 -0.05 -2.84
CA THR A 54 -20.75 0.55 -3.27
C THR A 54 -19.59 -0.12 -2.55
N TYR A 55 -18.55 -0.48 -3.28
CA TYR A 55 -17.26 -0.84 -2.72
C TYR A 55 -16.39 0.40 -2.52
N THR A 56 -15.97 0.65 -1.28
CA THR A 56 -14.94 1.66 -0.98
C THR A 56 -13.61 0.97 -0.73
N LEU A 57 -12.62 1.30 -1.57
CA LEU A 57 -11.25 0.79 -1.51
C LEU A 57 -10.28 1.93 -1.21
N ASN A 58 -9.37 1.73 -0.27
CA ASN A 58 -8.27 2.64 0.00
C ASN A 58 -6.95 1.96 -0.28
N ALA A 59 -6.23 2.43 -1.30
CA ALA A 59 -4.91 1.96 -1.66
C ALA A 59 -3.83 2.93 -1.15
N GLU A 60 -2.77 2.38 -0.59
CA GLU A 60 -1.65 3.16 -0.05
C GLU A 60 -0.33 2.39 -0.17
N ASN A 61 0.76 3.09 0.12
CA ASN A 61 2.10 2.51 0.24
C ASN A 61 2.66 2.80 1.63
N ASN A 62 2.77 1.77 2.47
CA ASN A 62 3.11 1.87 3.89
C ASN A 62 4.60 1.62 4.17
N ALA A 63 5.45 1.90 3.19
CA ALA A 63 6.90 1.90 3.33
C ALA A 63 7.49 3.18 2.76
N ALA A 64 8.79 3.42 2.96
CA ALA A 64 9.41 4.72 2.70
C ALA A 64 9.60 5.04 1.21
N ASP A 65 9.76 4.04 0.34
CA ASP A 65 10.04 4.26 -1.07
C ASP A 65 8.76 4.46 -1.86
N THR A 66 8.81 5.23 -2.94
CA THR A 66 7.65 5.43 -3.81
C THR A 66 7.36 4.19 -4.66
N ALA A 67 6.13 3.71 -4.62
CA ALA A 67 5.62 2.70 -5.55
C ALA A 67 5.23 3.39 -6.86
N THR A 68 5.69 2.88 -8.00
CA THR A 68 5.36 3.43 -9.33
C THR A 68 4.65 2.37 -10.18
N GLY A 69 3.79 2.82 -11.10
CA GLY A 69 3.04 1.92 -11.98
C GLY A 69 2.03 1.04 -11.26
N VAL A 70 1.44 1.54 -10.16
CA VAL A 70 0.47 0.79 -9.36
C VAL A 70 -0.85 0.67 -10.12
N VAL A 71 -1.36 -0.55 -10.23
CA VAL A 71 -2.63 -0.87 -10.85
C VAL A 71 -3.48 -1.68 -9.88
N LEU A 72 -4.71 -1.22 -9.66
CA LEU A 72 -5.74 -1.97 -8.94
C LEU A 72 -6.62 -2.71 -9.96
N SER A 73 -6.87 -3.99 -9.71
CA SER A 73 -7.78 -4.83 -10.50
C SER A 73 -8.83 -5.42 -9.57
N LEU A 74 -10.10 -5.06 -9.80
CA LEU A 74 -11.25 -5.48 -9.02
C LEU A 74 -12.22 -6.28 -9.90
N PRO A 75 -12.12 -7.62 -9.91
CA PRO A 75 -13.15 -8.45 -10.53
C PRO A 75 -14.45 -8.34 -9.74
N LEU A 76 -15.55 -8.04 -10.43
CA LEU A 76 -16.86 -7.89 -9.79
C LEU A 76 -17.51 -9.26 -9.56
N PRO A 77 -18.28 -9.45 -8.46
CA PRO A 77 -18.93 -10.73 -8.19
C PRO A 77 -19.93 -11.12 -9.28
N ALA A 78 -20.00 -12.42 -9.61
CA ALA A 78 -20.79 -12.94 -10.75
C ALA A 78 -22.28 -12.53 -10.76
N THR A 79 -22.85 -12.14 -9.62
CA THR A 79 -24.26 -11.79 -9.47
C THR A 79 -24.52 -10.27 -9.43
N THR A 80 -23.55 -9.43 -9.77
CA THR A 80 -23.68 -7.97 -9.78
C THR A 80 -23.74 -7.40 -11.20
N GLN A 81 -24.10 -6.14 -11.31
CA GLN A 81 -23.96 -5.36 -12.54
C GLN A 81 -23.21 -4.08 -12.20
N PHE A 82 -22.21 -3.74 -13.01
CA PHE A 82 -21.48 -2.50 -12.86
C PHE A 82 -22.39 -1.31 -13.17
N VAL A 83 -22.39 -0.31 -12.29
CA VAL A 83 -23.16 0.94 -12.47
C VAL A 83 -22.23 2.09 -12.83
N SER A 84 -21.23 2.33 -11.99
CA SER A 84 -20.29 3.44 -12.15
C SER A 84 -19.02 3.18 -11.36
N VAL A 85 -17.97 3.96 -11.60
CA VAL A 85 -16.83 4.08 -10.71
C VAL A 85 -16.56 5.57 -10.49
N VAL A 86 -16.30 5.95 -9.25
CA VAL A 86 -16.01 7.32 -8.83
C VAL A 86 -14.73 7.31 -8.01
N GLY A 87 -13.73 8.07 -8.44
CA GLY A 87 -12.38 8.06 -7.87
C GLY A 87 -11.37 8.61 -8.87
N ASP A 88 -10.09 8.63 -8.49
CA ASP A 88 -8.99 9.22 -9.27
C ASP A 88 -9.00 8.82 -10.76
N ALA A 89 -8.49 9.69 -11.65
CA ALA A 89 -8.77 9.77 -13.09
C ALA A 89 -8.32 8.58 -13.98
N GLY A 90 -8.19 7.37 -13.45
CA GLY A 90 -7.62 6.20 -14.14
C GLY A 90 -8.44 4.90 -14.06
N CYS A 91 -9.68 4.94 -13.57
CA CYS A 91 -10.55 3.76 -13.46
C CYS A 91 -11.40 3.52 -14.70
N ALA A 92 -11.46 2.27 -15.17
CA ALA A 92 -12.34 1.84 -16.25
C ALA A 92 -12.84 0.41 -16.01
N HIS A 93 -14.10 0.16 -16.41
CA HIS A 93 -14.69 -1.17 -16.46
C HIS A 93 -14.49 -1.79 -17.84
N ASP A 94 -14.25 -3.10 -17.91
CA ASP A 94 -13.91 -3.82 -19.14
C ASP A 94 -15.09 -4.11 -20.08
N GLY A 95 -16.31 -3.73 -19.71
CA GLY A 95 -17.53 -4.02 -20.47
C GLY A 95 -18.04 -5.46 -20.33
N GLY A 96 -17.39 -6.29 -19.51
CA GLY A 96 -17.85 -7.64 -19.20
C GLY A 96 -19.10 -7.66 -18.32
N SER A 97 -19.73 -8.82 -18.14
CA SER A 97 -20.88 -8.97 -17.24
C SER A 97 -20.61 -10.10 -16.26
N PRO A 98 -20.27 -9.81 -14.98
CA PRO A 98 -20.21 -8.49 -14.34
C PRO A 98 -18.96 -7.66 -14.69
N GLY A 99 -17.91 -8.29 -15.23
CA GLY A 99 -16.67 -7.64 -15.68
C GLY A 99 -15.66 -7.31 -14.57
N THR A 100 -14.61 -6.56 -14.94
CA THR A 100 -13.51 -6.13 -14.07
C THR A 100 -13.36 -4.62 -14.11
N VAL A 101 -13.24 -3.99 -12.95
CA VAL A 101 -12.82 -2.58 -12.83
C VAL A 101 -11.31 -2.52 -12.66
N THR A 102 -10.62 -1.82 -13.55
CA THR A 102 -9.17 -1.59 -13.48
C THR A 102 -8.90 -0.12 -13.24
N CYS A 103 -8.12 0.21 -12.21
CA CYS A 103 -7.71 1.56 -11.90
C CYS A 103 -6.19 1.71 -12.00
N ASN A 104 -5.73 2.59 -12.90
CA ASN A 104 -4.33 3.00 -12.94
C ASN A 104 -4.09 4.08 -11.88
N LEU A 105 -3.51 3.68 -10.75
CA LEU A 105 -3.25 4.57 -9.61
C LEU A 105 -1.97 5.39 -9.77
N GLY A 106 -1.14 5.06 -10.77
CA GLY A 106 0.10 5.75 -11.06
C GLY A 106 1.15 5.51 -9.97
N SER A 107 1.56 6.57 -9.28
CA SER A 107 2.53 6.47 -8.18
C SER A 107 1.86 6.64 -6.83
N LEU A 108 2.20 5.77 -5.87
CA LEU A 108 1.83 5.90 -4.47
C LEU A 108 3.09 6.26 -3.68
N LEU A 109 3.13 7.51 -3.20
CA LEU A 109 4.24 8.00 -2.39
C LEU A 109 4.32 7.20 -1.09
N GLY A 110 5.54 6.82 -0.73
CA GLY A 110 5.81 6.13 0.52
C GLY A 110 5.83 7.06 1.73
N SER A 111 5.44 6.54 2.89
CA SER A 111 5.61 7.19 4.19
C SER A 111 5.75 6.14 5.28
N ILE A 112 6.62 6.38 6.24
CA ILE A 112 6.79 5.52 7.43
C ILE A 112 5.72 5.74 8.51
N VAL A 113 4.74 6.62 8.27
CA VAL A 113 3.66 6.97 9.21
C VAL A 113 2.26 6.95 8.58
N GLY A 114 2.04 6.12 7.55
CA GLY A 114 0.80 6.07 6.78
C GLY A 114 0.85 7.02 5.59
N GLY A 115 1.12 6.48 4.41
CA GLY A 115 1.26 7.24 3.17
C GLY A 115 -0.04 7.89 2.70
N PRO A 116 0.02 8.75 1.66
CA PRO A 116 -1.18 9.29 1.04
C PRO A 116 -2.08 8.15 0.54
N VAL A 117 -3.35 8.20 0.95
CA VAL A 117 -4.37 7.22 0.56
C VAL A 117 -5.02 7.63 -0.75
N LYS A 118 -5.13 6.69 -1.69
CA LYS A 118 -6.00 6.81 -2.86
C LYS A 118 -7.28 6.04 -2.61
N SER A 119 -8.40 6.76 -2.56
CA SER A 119 -9.73 6.18 -2.37
C SER A 119 -10.44 5.98 -3.71
N ILE A 120 -11.07 4.83 -3.88
CA ILE A 120 -11.82 4.42 -5.06
C ILE A 120 -13.19 3.91 -4.60
N ASN A 121 -14.25 4.42 -5.21
CA ASN A 121 -15.62 3.95 -5.01
C ASN A 121 -16.13 3.29 -6.29
N VAL A 122 -16.45 2.00 -6.21
CA VAL A 122 -17.00 1.21 -7.32
C VAL A 122 -18.45 0.86 -7.02
#